data_AF-A0A329VJ54-F1
#
_entry.id   AF-A0A329VJ54-F1
#
_cell.length_a   1.000
_cell.length_b   1.000
_cell.length_c   1.000
_cell.angle_alpha   90.00
_cell.angle_beta   90.00
_cell.angle_gamma   90.00
#
_symmetry.space_group_name_H-M   'P 1'
#
loop_
_entity.id
_entity.type
_entity.pdbx_description
1 polymer ?
#
loop_
_entity_poly.entity_id
_entity_poly.type
_entity_poly.pdbx_seq_one_letter_code
_entity_poly.pdbx_strand_id
1 'polypeptide(L)'
;MGYIYIIFSLLILYPLYFTFKKLLMSYDVYVNFSAALLLIAFIAFHLYVFNFDYIPFFDVSTSDDDFVFYSSIVLAILCSITYMIAHDRSRKKL
;
A
#
# COMPACT_ATOMS: atom_id res chain seq x y z
N MET A 1 18.53 7.79 -3.03
CA MET A 1 17.28 8.38 -2.49
C MET A 1 16.09 7.45 -2.64
N GLY A 2 15.95 6.69 -3.73
CA GLY A 2 14.87 5.71 -3.89
C GLY A 2 14.78 4.63 -2.80
N TYR A 3 15.90 4.21 -2.20
CA TYR A 3 15.89 3.31 -1.05
C TYR A 3 15.09 3.86 0.16
N ILE A 4 15.05 5.18 0.35
CA ILE A 4 14.28 5.81 1.42
C ILE A 4 12.79 5.57 1.18
N TYR A 5 12.33 5.71 -0.07
CA TYR A 5 10.97 5.38 -0.47
C TYR A 5 10.63 3.91 -0.17
N ILE A 6 11.52 2.97 -0.49
CA ILE A 6 11.29 1.54 -0.23
C ILE A 6 11.18 1.28 1.28
N ILE A 7 12.10 1.83 2.08
CA ILE A 7 12.11 1.66 3.54
C ILE A 7 10.82 2.22 4.15
N PHE A 8 10.42 3.43 3.79
CA PHE A 8 9.16 4.02 4.29
C PHE A 8 7.94 3.22 3.84
N SER A 9 7.93 2.74 2.59
CA SER A 9 6.84 1.91 2.07
C SER A 9 6.72 0.59 2.80
N LEU A 10 7.84 -0.03 3.20
CA LEU A 10 7.81 -1.24 4.02
C LEU A 10 7.36 -0.95 5.46
N LEU A 11 7.84 0.15 6.05
CA LEU A 11 7.46 0.54 7.41
C LEU A 11 5.96 0.83 7.52
N ILE A 12 5.34 1.41 6.47
CA ILE A 12 3.92 1.77 6.50
C ILE A 12 3.00 0.56 6.36
N LEU A 13 3.49 -0.60 5.90
CA LEU A 13 2.68 -1.83 5.82
C LEU A 13 2.14 -2.25 7.19
N TYR A 14 2.92 -2.06 8.26
CA TYR A 14 2.49 -2.40 9.63
C TYR A 14 1.28 -1.56 10.09
N PRO A 15 1.33 -0.22 10.13
CA PRO A 15 0.16 0.58 10.47
C PRO A 15 -0.99 0.42 9.46
N LEU A 16 -0.68 0.17 8.18
CA LEU A 16 -1.70 -0.10 7.15
C LEU A 16 -2.49 -1.38 7.47
N TYR A 17 -1.83 -2.46 7.91
CA TYR A 17 -2.50 -3.68 8.38
C TYR A 17 -3.48 -3.41 9.52
N PHE A 18 -3.08 -2.66 10.55
CA PHE A 18 -3.98 -2.35 11.67
C PHE A 18 -5.16 -1.49 11.22
N THR A 19 -4.92 -0.56 10.29
CA THR A 19 -5.97 0.29 9.73
C THR A 19 -6.98 -0.56 8.96
N PHE A 20 -6.54 -1.41 8.03
CA PHE A 20 -7.42 -2.35 7.32
C PHE A 20 -8.19 -3.24 8.28
N LYS A 21 -7.50 -3.84 9.25
CA LYS A 21 -8.15 -4.72 10.23
C LYS A 21 -9.24 -4.00 11.02
N LYS A 22 -8.99 -2.75 11.46
CA LYS A 22 -9.96 -1.94 12.19
C LYS A 22 -11.18 -1.60 11.31
N LEU A 23 -10.94 -1.16 10.08
CA LEU A 23 -12.01 -0.81 9.14
C LEU A 23 -12.87 -2.04 8.81
N LEU A 24 -12.24 -3.18 8.52
CA LEU A 24 -12.89 -4.44 8.13
C LEU A 24 -13.59 -5.19 9.29
N MET A 25 -13.40 -4.74 10.53
CA MET A 25 -14.15 -5.25 11.69
C MET A 25 -15.50 -4.54 11.89
N SER A 26 -15.75 -3.46 11.14
CA SER A 26 -17.01 -2.74 11.23
C SER A 26 -18.15 -3.55 10.59
N TYR A 27 -19.33 -3.51 11.22
CA TYR A 27 -20.56 -4.02 10.63
C TYR A 27 -21.12 -3.09 9.53
N ASP A 28 -20.63 -1.85 9.49
CA ASP A 28 -21.03 -0.87 8.48
C ASP A 28 -20.30 -1.12 7.14
N VAL A 29 -21.09 -1.36 6.09
CA VAL A 29 -20.60 -1.59 4.72
C VAL A 29 -19.80 -0.41 4.19
N TYR A 30 -20.15 0.83 4.53
CA TYR A 30 -19.41 2.02 4.07
C TYR A 30 -18.03 2.11 4.70
N VAL A 31 -17.89 1.67 5.96
CA VAL A 31 -16.58 1.58 6.62
C VAL A 31 -15.73 0.48 5.99
N ASN A 32 -16.31 -0.67 5.65
CA ASN A 32 -15.60 -1.73 4.92
C ASN A 32 -15.18 -1.25 3.52
N PHE A 33 -16.04 -0.51 2.82
CA PHE A 33 -15.72 0.08 1.52
C PHE A 33 -14.55 1.07 1.61
N SER A 34 -14.45 1.85 2.70
CA SER A 34 -13.31 2.74 2.91
C SER A 34 -11.96 2.00 3.02
N ALA A 35 -11.95 0.75 3.49
CA ALA A 35 -10.75 -0.09 3.51
C ALA A 35 -10.29 -0.44 2.08
N ALA A 36 -11.22 -0.74 1.18
CA ALA A 36 -10.92 -1.00 -0.23
C ALA A 36 -10.43 0.26 -0.94
N LEU A 37 -11.05 1.42 -0.68
CA LEU A 37 -10.57 2.70 -1.21
C LEU A 37 -9.14 3.02 -0.75
N LEU A 38 -8.84 2.78 0.53
CA LEU A 38 -7.50 2.96 1.08
C LEU A 38 -6.49 2.04 0.40
N LEU A 39 -6.84 0.77 0.17
CA LEU A 39 -5.99 -0.16 -0.60
C LEU A 39 -5.70 0.38 -2.00
N ILE A 40 -6.74 0.80 -2.72
CA ILE A 40 -6.61 1.32 -4.08
C ILE A 40 -5.70 2.55 -4.10
N ALA A 41 -5.82 3.45 -3.12
CA ALA A 41 -4.96 4.63 -3.04
C ALA A 41 -3.47 4.28 -2.91
N PHE A 42 -3.12 3.30 -2.06
CA PHE A 42 -1.73 2.84 -1.91
C PHE A 42 -1.20 2.12 -3.15
N ILE A 43 -2.02 1.28 -3.78
CA ILE A 43 -1.65 0.64 -5.06
C ILE A 43 -1.41 1.71 -6.13
N ALA A 44 -2.33 2.67 -6.27
CA ALA A 44 -2.23 3.74 -7.25
C ALA A 44 -0.99 4.60 -7.03
N PHE A 45 -0.62 4.88 -5.77
CA PHE A 45 0.62 5.57 -5.43
C PHE A 45 1.86 4.81 -5.95
N HIS A 46 1.97 3.52 -5.69
CA HIS A 46 3.12 2.73 -6.17
C HIS A 46 3.13 2.56 -7.70
N LEU A 47 1.95 2.41 -8.32
CA LEU A 47 1.85 2.37 -9.78
C LEU A 47 2.17 3.72 -10.41
N TYR A 48 1.91 4.84 -9.74
CA TYR A 48 2.34 6.14 -10.19
C TYR A 48 3.87 6.21 -10.25
N VAL A 49 4.57 5.81 -9.18
CA VAL A 49 6.05 5.78 -9.16
C VAL A 49 6.59 4.93 -10.30
N PHE A 50 5.96 3.78 -10.55
CA PHE A 50 6.32 2.88 -11.64
C PHE A 50 6.10 3.47 -13.05
N ASN A 51 5.04 4.24 -13.28
CA ASN A 51 4.71 4.75 -14.62
C ASN A 51 5.35 6.10 -14.96
N PHE A 52 5.68 6.90 -13.94
CA PHE A 52 6.14 8.27 -14.12
C PHE A 52 7.60 8.49 -13.70
N ASP A 53 8.29 7.42 -13.29
CA ASP A 53 9.69 7.44 -12.88
C ASP A 53 10.02 8.56 -11.86
N TYR A 54 9.06 8.79 -10.96
CA TYR A 54 9.08 9.92 -10.04
C TYR A 54 8.36 9.58 -8.75
N ILE A 55 9.00 9.86 -7.61
CA ILE A 55 8.40 9.66 -6.29
C ILE A 55 7.63 10.93 -5.89
N PRO A 56 6.28 10.88 -5.77
CA PRO A 56 5.51 12.01 -5.29
C PRO A 56 5.95 12.41 -3.88
N PHE A 57 5.84 13.70 -3.55
CA PHE A 57 6.17 14.31 -2.24
C PHE A 57 7.67 14.46 -1.92
N PHE A 58 8.55 13.69 -2.54
CA PHE A 58 10.00 13.79 -2.31
C PHE A 58 10.75 14.50 -3.43
N ASP A 59 10.11 14.76 -4.57
CA ASP A 59 10.70 15.39 -5.76
C ASP A 59 11.96 14.67 -6.27
N VAL A 60 11.93 13.33 -6.18
CA VAL A 60 13.05 12.46 -6.56
C VAL A 60 12.70 11.73 -7.85
N SER A 61 13.50 11.96 -8.90
CA SER A 61 13.49 11.13 -10.11
C SER A 61 14.01 9.72 -9.81
N THR A 62 13.37 8.72 -10.40
CA THR A 62 13.76 7.30 -10.35
C THR A 62 14.09 6.74 -11.73
N SER A 63 14.22 7.59 -12.75
CA SER A 63 14.40 7.20 -14.16
C SER A 63 15.60 6.30 -14.43
N ASP A 64 16.66 6.42 -13.63
CA ASP A 64 17.90 5.64 -13.78
C ASP A 64 18.06 4.56 -12.69
N ASP A 65 17.02 4.29 -11.90
CA ASP A 65 17.05 3.36 -10.77
C ASP A 65 16.08 2.19 -11.00
N ASP A 66 16.55 1.20 -11.79
CA ASP A 66 15.82 -0.04 -12.10
C ASP A 66 15.32 -0.75 -10.84
N PHE A 67 16.08 -0.69 -9.74
CA PHE A 67 15.69 -1.34 -8.49
C PHE A 67 14.43 -0.70 -7.92
N VAL A 68 14.36 0.63 -7.90
CA VAL A 68 13.16 1.37 -7.45
C VAL A 68 11.98 1.11 -8.38
N PHE A 69 12.22 1.08 -9.68
CA PHE A 69 11.22 0.76 -10.69
C PHE A 69 10.52 -0.58 -10.41
N TYR A 70 11.29 -1.69 -10.32
CA TYR A 70 10.72 -3.01 -10.04
C TYR A 70 10.15 -3.13 -8.62
N SER A 71 10.79 -2.48 -7.63
CA SER A 71 10.30 -2.50 -6.26
C SER A 71 8.91 -1.88 -6.12
N SER A 72 8.55 -0.90 -6.96
CA SER A 72 7.24 -0.23 -6.90
C SER A 72 6.10 -1.20 -7.21
N ILE A 73 6.26 -2.08 -8.20
CA ILE A 73 5.29 -3.16 -8.44
C ILE A 73 5.20 -4.11 -7.24
N VAL A 74 6.36 -4.52 -6.69
CA VAL A 74 6.39 -5.43 -5.53
C VAL A 74 5.68 -4.81 -4.33
N LEU A 75 5.88 -3.52 -4.07
CA LEU A 75 5.22 -2.79 -2.99
C LEU A 75 3.69 -2.69 -3.19
N ALA A 76 3.22 -2.49 -4.42
CA ALA A 76 1.78 -2.53 -4.74
C ALA A 76 1.16 -3.92 -4.43
N ILE A 77 1.88 -4.99 -4.76
CA ILE A 77 1.47 -6.37 -4.45
C ILE A 77 1.47 -6.59 -2.92
N LEU A 78 2.48 -6.10 -2.20
CA LEU A 78 2.54 -6.21 -0.74
C LEU A 78 1.39 -5.48 -0.05
N CYS A 79 0.95 -4.32 -0.57
CA CYS A 79 -0.26 -3.64 -0.08
C CYS A 79 -1.50 -4.54 -0.22
N SER A 80 -1.64 -5.21 -1.37
CA SER A 80 -2.73 -6.16 -1.63
C SER A 80 -2.69 -7.36 -0.67
N ILE A 81 -1.51 -7.96 -0.48
CA ILE A 81 -1.32 -9.08 0.47
C ILE A 81 -1.69 -8.65 1.89
N THR A 82 -1.27 -7.44 2.29
CA THR A 82 -1.55 -6.90 3.63
C THR A 82 -3.06 -6.74 3.87
N TYR A 83 -3.79 -6.23 2.87
CA TYR A 83 -5.25 -6.17 2.91
C TYR A 83 -5.89 -7.56 2.99
N MET A 84 -5.45 -8.51 2.15
CA MET A 84 -5.97 -9.88 2.15
C MET A 84 -5.80 -10.57 3.51
N ILE A 85 -4.64 -10.42 4.14
CA ILE A 85 -4.37 -10.96 5.48
C ILE A 85 -5.28 -10.30 6.52
N ALA A 86 -5.45 -8.97 6.48
CA ALA A 86 -6.33 -8.26 7.39
C ALA A 86 -7.80 -8.71 7.24
N HIS A 87 -8.26 -8.90 6.00
CA HIS A 87 -9.60 -9.33 5.65
C HIS A 87 -9.90 -10.78 6.04
N ASP A 88 -8.95 -11.70 5.86
CA ASP A 88 -9.09 -13.08 6.35
C ASP A 88 -9.23 -13.10 7.89
N ARG A 89 -8.40 -12.32 8.58
CA ARG A 89 -8.41 -12.25 10.05
C ARG A 89 -9.62 -11.54 10.62
N SER A 90 -10.22 -10.58 9.93
CA SER A 90 -11.46 -9.94 10.39
C SER A 90 -12.63 -10.91 10.34
N ARG A 91 -12.74 -11.72 9.27
CA ARG A 91 -13.79 -12.74 9.13
C ARG A 91 -13.71 -13.86 10.16
N LYS A 92 -12.52 -14.29 10.56
CA LYS A 92 -12.34 -15.34 11.59
C LYS A 92 -12.72 -14.90 13.02
N LYS A 93 -12.99 -13.62 13.24
CA LYS A 93 -13.38 -13.06 14.54
C LYS A 93 -14.87 -12.71 14.65
N LEU A 94 -15.59 -12.79 13.53
CA LEU A 94 -17.05 -12.74 13.47
C LEU A 94 -17.61 -14.16 13.65
#